data_AF-A0A7W0HPV5-F1
#
_entry.id   AF-A0A7W0HPV5-F1
#
_cell.length_a   1.000
_cell.length_b   1.000
_cell.length_c   1.000
_cell.angle_alpha   90.00
_cell.angle_beta   90.00
_cell.angle_gamma   90.00
#
_symmetry.space_group_name_H-M   'P 1'
#
loop_
_entity.id
_entity.type
_entity.pdbx_description
1 polymer ?
#
loop_
_entity_poly.entity_id
_entity_poly.type
_entity_poly.pdbx_seq_one_letter_code
_entity_poly.pdbx_strand_id
1 'polypeptide(L)'
;MRTQVEQALATLLDGQEKADVLTHPAAAEEAGRTLAARLAGLEPDVLVFWEGVEDAVLGHVVARALGVSCVAAVEVAGILEFATRLPEGARVAVLADAFRTDKELNALLGLVRNRHGHAVAVASLVTSPVTDAYAAAGGTTVTAADEKA
;
A
#
# COMPACT_ATOMS: atom_id res chain seq x y z
N MET A 1 12.77 24.87 7.31
CA MET A 1 14.11 24.29 7.50
C MET A 1 13.94 22.80 7.18
N ARG A 2 14.10 22.43 5.90
CA ARG A 2 13.86 21.05 5.42
C ARG A 2 14.77 20.09 6.19
N THR A 3 14.21 19.00 6.70
CA THR A 3 14.99 18.02 7.45
C THR A 3 15.88 17.27 6.47
N GLN A 4 17.17 17.07 6.79
CA GLN A 4 18.13 16.39 5.88
C GLN A 4 17.61 15.03 5.37
N VAL A 5 16.72 14.37 6.12
CA VAL A 5 16.05 13.11 5.75
C VAL A 5 15.05 13.29 4.59
N GLU A 6 14.31 14.40 4.54
CA GLU A 6 13.32 14.68 3.48
C GLU A 6 14.00 15.02 2.15
N GLN A 7 15.11 15.75 2.21
CA GLN A 7 15.95 15.98 1.03
C GLN A 7 16.64 14.70 0.57
N ALA A 8 17.10 13.85 1.49
CA ALA A 8 17.67 12.55 1.12
C ALA A 8 16.63 11.64 0.45
N LEU A 9 15.39 11.59 0.96
CA LEU A 9 14.30 10.81 0.37
C LEU A 9 13.90 11.34 -1.01
N ALA A 10 13.76 12.67 -1.16
CA ALA A 10 13.48 13.27 -2.46
C ALA A 10 14.61 13.01 -3.47
N THR A 11 15.89 13.14 -3.07
CA THR A 11 17.04 12.86 -3.94
C THR A 11 17.23 11.37 -4.25
N LEU A 12 16.87 10.46 -3.34
CA LEU A 12 16.80 9.01 -3.60
C LEU A 12 15.65 8.66 -4.56
N LEU A 13 14.54 9.39 -4.54
CA LEU A 13 13.41 9.14 -5.43
C LEU A 13 13.58 9.79 -6.82
N ASP A 14 14.41 10.84 -6.94
CA ASP A 14 14.60 11.61 -8.19
C ASP A 14 15.54 10.94 -9.22
N GLY A 15 16.01 9.72 -8.95
CA GLY A 15 16.94 9.02 -9.85
C GLY A 15 17.15 7.53 -9.59
N GLN A 16 16.33 6.88 -8.78
CA GLN A 16 16.47 5.45 -8.50
C GLN A 16 15.26 4.70 -9.04
N GLU A 17 15.51 3.60 -9.75
CA GLU A 17 14.47 2.64 -10.06
C GLU A 17 13.81 2.21 -8.74
N LYS A 18 12.48 2.11 -8.73
CA LYS A 18 11.61 1.70 -7.62
C LYS A 18 12.14 0.54 -6.75
N ALA A 19 12.95 -0.34 -7.34
CA ALA A 19 13.65 -1.43 -6.68
C ALA A 19 14.59 -0.95 -5.54
N ASP A 20 15.20 0.23 -5.66
CA ASP A 20 16.27 0.66 -4.76
C ASP A 20 15.77 1.01 -3.34
N VAL A 21 14.60 1.64 -3.24
CA VAL A 21 13.99 2.05 -1.97
C VAL A 21 13.65 0.85 -1.10
N LEU A 22 13.10 -0.21 -1.70
CA LEU A 22 12.67 -1.40 -0.96
C LEU A 22 13.81 -2.39 -0.69
N THR A 23 14.93 -2.29 -1.43
CA THR A 23 16.14 -3.06 -1.13
C THR A 23 16.97 -2.50 0.02
N HIS A 24 16.72 -1.25 0.43
CA HIS A 24 17.41 -0.60 1.56
C HIS A 24 16.49 -0.53 2.79
N PRO A 25 16.75 -1.29 3.87
CA PRO A 25 15.85 -1.36 5.02
C PRO A 25 15.48 0.00 5.62
N ALA A 26 16.44 0.92 5.75
CA ALA A 26 16.18 2.25 6.28
C ALA A 26 15.26 3.09 5.37
N ALA A 27 15.40 2.96 4.05
CA ALA A 27 14.56 3.67 3.08
C ALA A 27 13.15 3.07 3.05
N ALA A 28 13.03 1.73 3.08
CA ALA A 28 11.76 1.04 3.22
C ALA A 28 11.03 1.43 4.53
N GLU A 29 11.76 1.53 5.64
CA GLU A 29 11.22 1.99 6.93
C GLU A 29 10.71 3.43 6.89
N GLU A 30 11.44 4.35 6.26
CA GLU A 30 10.99 5.73 6.10
C GLU A 30 9.74 5.80 5.22
N ALA A 31 9.77 5.18 4.05
CA ALA A 31 8.64 5.14 3.12
C ALA A 31 7.39 4.54 3.77
N GLY A 32 7.54 3.44 4.49
CA GLY A 32 6.45 2.79 5.20
C GLY A 32 5.89 3.64 6.34
N ARG A 33 6.74 4.37 7.08
CA ARG A 33 6.29 5.34 8.09
C ARG A 33 5.52 6.50 7.46
N THR A 34 5.98 7.02 6.32
CA THR A 34 5.27 8.08 5.58
C THR A 34 3.88 7.62 5.14
N LEU A 35 3.76 6.42 4.57
CA LEU A 35 2.47 5.84 4.20
C LEU A 35 1.57 5.59 5.41
N ALA A 36 2.11 5.04 6.49
CA ALA A 36 1.38 4.80 7.72
C ALA A 36 0.81 6.09 8.32
N ALA A 37 1.60 7.16 8.38
CA ALA A 37 1.14 8.46 8.90
C ALA A 37 -0.06 9.01 8.10
N ARG A 38 -0.07 8.81 6.79
CA ARG A 38 -1.16 9.24 5.91
C ARG A 38 -2.38 8.35 6.01
N LEU A 39 -2.17 7.03 6.19
CA LEU A 39 -3.25 6.07 6.39
C LEU A 39 -3.90 6.17 7.77
N ALA A 40 -3.21 6.71 8.79
CA ALA A 40 -3.70 6.76 10.16
C ALA A 40 -5.06 7.47 10.28
N GLY A 41 -5.29 8.55 9.54
CA GLY A 41 -6.58 9.27 9.54
C GLY A 41 -7.74 8.52 8.88
N LEU A 42 -7.45 7.43 8.16
CA LEU A 42 -8.44 6.55 7.54
C LEU A 42 -8.74 5.31 8.40
N GLU A 43 -8.06 5.17 9.54
CA GLU A 43 -8.31 4.13 10.55
C GLU A 43 -8.47 2.71 9.96
N PRO A 44 -7.53 2.18 9.15
CA PRO A 44 -7.60 0.79 8.72
C PRO A 44 -7.32 -0.17 9.89
N ASP A 45 -7.98 -1.32 9.91
CA ASP A 45 -7.75 -2.42 10.88
C ASP A 45 -6.72 -3.44 10.35
N VAL A 46 -6.56 -3.48 9.02
CA VAL A 46 -5.74 -4.48 8.32
C VAL A 46 -5.24 -3.94 6.98
N LEU A 47 -4.00 -4.28 6.64
CA LEU A 47 -3.46 -4.07 5.30
C LEU A 47 -3.62 -5.32 4.44
N VAL A 48 -4.00 -5.15 3.19
CA VAL A 48 -4.03 -6.23 2.19
C VAL A 48 -3.11 -5.88 1.04
N PHE A 49 -2.26 -6.82 0.63
CA PHE A 49 -1.31 -6.64 -0.47
C PHE A 49 -1.16 -7.94 -1.27
N TRP A 50 -0.62 -7.89 -2.49
CA TRP A 50 -0.39 -9.09 -3.31
C TRP A 50 0.89 -9.83 -2.87
N GLU A 51 1.06 -11.11 -3.23
CA GLU A 51 2.25 -11.92 -2.88
C GLU A 51 3.62 -11.48 -3.47
N GLY A 52 3.74 -10.26 -3.99
CA GLY A 52 5.02 -9.70 -4.44
C GLY A 52 5.99 -9.45 -3.28
N VAL A 53 7.30 -9.59 -3.54
CA VAL A 53 8.33 -9.38 -2.51
C VAL A 53 8.36 -7.93 -2.03
N GLU A 54 8.24 -6.99 -2.97
CA GLU A 54 8.17 -5.56 -2.73
C GLU A 54 6.97 -5.21 -1.84
N ASP A 55 5.80 -5.77 -2.17
CA ASP A 55 4.55 -5.59 -1.45
C ASP A 55 4.60 -6.19 -0.04
N ALA A 56 5.25 -7.35 0.13
CA ALA A 56 5.41 -7.98 1.42
C ALA A 56 6.31 -7.18 2.37
N VAL A 57 7.43 -6.66 1.86
CA VAL A 57 8.32 -5.78 2.64
C VAL A 57 7.58 -4.51 3.03
N LEU A 58 6.97 -3.83 2.05
CA LEU A 58 6.26 -2.58 2.28
C LEU A 58 5.07 -2.79 3.23
N GLY A 59 4.26 -3.83 3.00
CA GLY A 59 3.10 -4.18 3.80
C GLY A 59 3.45 -4.47 5.25
N HIS A 60 4.53 -5.21 5.50
CA HIS A 60 4.97 -5.48 6.86
C HIS A 60 5.43 -4.20 7.57
N VAL A 61 6.19 -3.34 6.90
CA VAL A 61 6.69 -2.08 7.49
C VAL A 61 5.54 -1.12 7.79
N VAL A 62 4.62 -0.91 6.84
CA VAL A 62 3.45 -0.02 7.03
C VAL A 62 2.55 -0.55 8.13
N ALA A 63 2.27 -1.86 8.15
CA ALA A 63 1.44 -2.48 9.18
C ALA A 63 2.05 -2.31 10.58
N ARG A 64 3.37 -2.52 10.72
CA ARG A 64 4.10 -2.27 11.97
C ARG A 64 3.98 -0.82 12.41
N ALA A 65 4.13 0.14 11.50
CA ALA A 65 4.05 1.56 11.82
C ALA A 65 2.63 2.02 12.20
N LEU A 66 1.60 1.42 11.59
CA LEU A 66 0.19 1.66 11.94
C LEU A 66 -0.27 0.93 13.21
N GLY A 67 0.45 -0.12 13.62
CA GLY A 67 0.02 -0.99 14.72
C GLY A 67 -1.12 -1.94 14.35
N VAL A 68 -1.22 -2.32 13.07
CA VAL A 68 -2.31 -3.15 12.52
C VAL A 68 -1.78 -4.47 11.97
N SER A 69 -2.68 -5.39 11.66
CA SER A 69 -2.33 -6.65 11.00
C SER A 69 -2.17 -6.48 9.48
N CYS A 70 -1.54 -7.45 8.81
CA CYS A 70 -1.50 -7.49 7.35
C CYS A 70 -1.79 -8.91 6.82
N VAL A 71 -2.38 -8.97 5.62
CA VAL A 71 -2.82 -10.21 4.97
C VAL A 71 -2.36 -10.16 3.51
N ALA A 72 -1.62 -11.19 3.10
CA ALA A 72 -1.24 -11.35 1.70
C ALA A 72 -2.38 -12.01 0.91
N ALA A 73 -2.64 -11.51 -0.29
CA ALA A 73 -3.41 -12.20 -1.31
C ALA A 73 -2.46 -13.03 -2.18
N VAL A 74 -2.78 -14.30 -2.37
CA VAL A 74 -1.96 -15.30 -3.08
C VAL A 74 -2.77 -15.93 -4.20
N GLU A 75 -2.14 -16.25 -5.32
CA GLU A 75 -2.79 -16.97 -6.41
C GLU A 75 -2.57 -18.48 -6.27
N VAL A 76 -3.64 -19.23 -6.05
CA VAL A 76 -3.62 -20.70 -5.96
C VAL A 76 -4.45 -21.28 -7.09
N ALA A 77 -3.81 -21.96 -8.03
CA ALA A 77 -4.46 -22.56 -9.19
C ALA A 77 -5.32 -21.57 -10.02
N GLY A 78 -4.84 -20.33 -10.17
CA GLY A 78 -5.54 -19.27 -10.92
C GLY A 78 -6.66 -18.58 -10.15
N ILE A 79 -6.80 -18.86 -8.85
CA ILE A 79 -7.79 -18.26 -7.96
C ILE A 79 -7.05 -17.40 -6.93
N LEU A 80 -7.44 -16.13 -6.83
CA LEU A 80 -6.89 -15.22 -5.83
C LEU A 80 -7.59 -15.45 -4.48
N GLU A 81 -6.81 -15.75 -3.44
CA GLU A 81 -7.30 -15.98 -2.08
C GLU A 81 -6.42 -15.25 -1.05
N PHE A 82 -6.88 -15.16 0.20
CA PHE A 82 -6.04 -14.64 1.28
C PHE A 82 -5.25 -15.78 1.92
N ALA A 83 -3.95 -15.57 2.14
CA ALA A 83 -3.08 -16.51 2.83
C ALA A 83 -3.51 -16.74 4.29
N THR A 84 -4.16 -15.75 4.90
CA THR A 84 -4.72 -15.82 6.25
C THR A 84 -6.13 -15.23 6.28
N ARG A 85 -6.86 -15.45 7.39
CA ARG A 85 -8.24 -14.98 7.50
C ARG A 85 -8.31 -13.45 7.60
N LEU A 86 -9.08 -12.83 6.71
CA LEU A 86 -9.55 -11.45 6.90
C LEU A 86 -10.68 -11.42 7.93
N PRO A 87 -10.62 -10.58 8.98
CA PRO A 87 -11.73 -10.40 9.90
C PRO A 87 -12.98 -9.88 9.18
N GLU A 88 -14.15 -10.35 9.59
CA GLU A 88 -15.43 -9.90 9.01
C GLU A 88 -15.66 -8.43 9.33
N GLY A 89 -16.09 -7.65 8.34
CA GLY A 89 -16.32 -6.20 8.48
C GLY A 89 -15.05 -5.36 8.63
N ALA A 90 -13.86 -5.94 8.46
CA ALA A 90 -12.60 -5.23 8.63
C ALA A 90 -12.49 -4.02 7.69
N ARG A 91 -11.96 -2.90 8.21
CA ARG A 91 -11.57 -1.73 7.42
C ARG A 91 -10.21 -1.99 6.80
N VAL A 92 -10.17 -2.18 5.49
CA VAL A 92 -8.99 -2.62 4.75
C VAL A 92 -8.36 -1.46 4.02
N ALA A 93 -7.06 -1.25 4.21
CA ALA A 93 -6.27 -0.49 3.22
C ALA A 93 -5.57 -1.49 2.29
N VAL A 94 -5.85 -1.38 0.99
CA VAL A 94 -5.18 -2.17 -0.03
C VAL A 94 -3.86 -1.47 -0.38
N LEU A 95 -2.76 -2.20 -0.44
CA LEU A 95 -1.42 -1.66 -0.57
C LEU A 95 -0.66 -2.38 -1.69
N ALA A 96 0.10 -1.63 -2.46
CA ALA A 96 1.10 -2.17 -3.38
C ALA A 96 2.29 -1.20 -3.50
N ASP A 97 3.43 -1.67 -4.00
CA ASP A 97 4.53 -0.82 -4.43
C ASP A 97 4.04 0.14 -5.54
N ALA A 98 3.24 -0.35 -6.48
CA ALA A 98 2.38 0.38 -7.40
C ALA A 98 1.34 -0.54 -8.01
N PHE A 99 0.15 -0.01 -8.25
CA PHE A 99 -0.85 -0.68 -9.09
C PHE A 99 -0.53 -0.46 -10.56
N ARG A 100 -0.20 -1.54 -11.26
CA ARG A 100 0.22 -1.48 -12.67
C ARG A 100 -0.97 -1.61 -13.61
N THR A 101 -2.02 -2.31 -13.18
CA THR A 101 -3.22 -2.53 -13.98
C THR A 101 -4.50 -2.38 -13.16
N ASP A 102 -5.58 -1.96 -13.80
CA ASP A 102 -6.91 -1.94 -13.17
C ASP A 102 -7.34 -3.35 -12.74
N LYS A 103 -6.92 -4.39 -13.47
CA LYS A 103 -7.24 -5.78 -13.14
C LYS A 103 -6.71 -6.16 -11.76
N GLU A 104 -5.46 -5.81 -11.47
CA GLU A 104 -4.79 -6.08 -10.19
C GLU A 104 -5.52 -5.41 -9.03
N LEU A 105 -5.76 -4.10 -9.13
CA LEU A 105 -6.47 -3.35 -8.10
C LEU A 105 -7.90 -3.88 -7.91
N ASN A 106 -8.64 -4.09 -8.99
CA ASN A 106 -10.01 -4.59 -8.93
C ASN A 106 -10.10 -6.01 -8.38
N ALA A 107 -9.09 -6.87 -8.62
CA ALA A 107 -9.06 -8.21 -8.06
C ALA A 107 -8.90 -8.17 -6.54
N LEU A 108 -8.01 -7.34 -6.01
CA LEU A 108 -7.84 -7.16 -4.56
C LEU A 108 -9.09 -6.56 -3.91
N LEU A 109 -9.64 -5.48 -4.49
CA LEU A 109 -10.89 -4.87 -4.01
C LEU A 109 -12.06 -5.87 -4.05
N GLY A 110 -12.15 -6.65 -5.12
CA GLY A 110 -13.13 -7.72 -5.27
C GLY A 110 -12.99 -8.80 -4.21
N LEU A 111 -11.76 -9.24 -3.94
CA LEU A 111 -11.47 -10.24 -2.90
C LEU A 111 -11.82 -9.73 -1.50
N VAL A 112 -11.45 -8.48 -1.17
CA VAL A 112 -11.83 -7.82 0.09
C VAL A 112 -13.35 -7.82 0.27
N ARG A 113 -14.09 -7.38 -0.74
CA ARG A 113 -15.56 -7.35 -0.71
C ARG A 113 -16.17 -8.75 -0.57
N ASN A 114 -15.65 -9.73 -1.31
CA ASN A 114 -16.12 -11.12 -1.25
C ASN A 114 -15.87 -11.79 0.10
N ARG A 115 -14.93 -11.26 0.89
CA ARG A 115 -14.64 -11.69 2.26
C ARG A 115 -15.24 -10.76 3.31
N HIS A 116 -16.24 -9.96 2.92
CA HIS A 116 -16.98 -9.04 3.78
C HIS A 116 -16.13 -7.95 4.45
N GLY A 117 -14.97 -7.61 3.87
CA GLY A 117 -14.19 -6.45 4.26
C GLY A 117 -14.65 -5.18 3.54
N HIS A 118 -14.20 -4.04 4.05
CA HIS A 118 -14.50 -2.71 3.52
C HIS A 118 -13.20 -2.00 3.15
N ALA A 119 -12.93 -1.84 1.86
CA ALA A 119 -11.77 -1.08 1.42
C ALA A 119 -11.97 0.42 1.76
N VAL A 120 -11.16 0.94 2.69
CA VAL A 120 -11.18 2.35 3.11
C VAL A 120 -10.12 3.20 2.41
N ALA A 121 -9.09 2.56 1.84
CA ALA A 121 -8.02 3.24 1.13
C ALA A 121 -7.32 2.31 0.13
N VAL A 122 -6.76 2.92 -0.91
CA VAL A 122 -5.78 2.31 -1.82
C VAL A 122 -4.46 3.06 -1.67
N ALA A 123 -3.46 2.39 -1.11
CA ALA A 123 -2.16 2.95 -0.80
C ALA A 123 -1.08 2.44 -1.78
N SER A 124 -0.16 3.31 -2.17
CA SER A 124 0.99 2.89 -2.96
C SER A 124 2.24 3.71 -2.75
N LEU A 125 3.42 3.15 -3.04
CA LEU A 125 4.66 3.92 -2.94
C LEU A 125 4.74 5.01 -4.02
N VAL A 126 4.30 4.68 -5.24
CA VAL A 126 4.28 5.60 -6.37
C VAL A 126 2.89 5.74 -6.96
N THR A 127 2.58 6.95 -7.40
CA THR A 127 1.37 7.24 -8.17
C THR A 127 1.40 6.51 -9.51
N SER A 128 0.24 6.04 -9.95
CA SER A 128 0.06 5.45 -11.28
C SER A 128 -1.26 5.90 -11.90
N PRO A 129 -1.44 5.74 -13.23
CA PRO A 129 -2.72 6.00 -13.87
C PRO A 129 -3.89 5.21 -13.25
N VAL A 130 -3.60 4.04 -12.66
CA VAL A 130 -4.61 3.19 -11.98
C VAL A 130 -5.06 3.85 -10.69
N THR A 131 -4.13 4.36 -9.86
CA THR A 131 -4.50 5.06 -8.63
C THR A 131 -5.20 6.38 -8.92
N ASP A 132 -4.75 7.11 -9.95
CA ASP A 132 -5.39 8.37 -10.37
C ASP A 132 -6.82 8.14 -10.84
N ALA A 133 -7.05 7.10 -11.64
CA ALA A 133 -8.39 6.72 -12.09
C ALA A 133 -9.30 6.29 -10.93
N TYR A 134 -8.77 5.52 -9.97
CA TYR A 134 -9.52 5.13 -8.77
C TYR A 134 -9.91 6.35 -7.92
N ALA A 135 -8.99 7.30 -7.75
CA ALA A 135 -9.26 8.56 -7.05
C ALA A 135 -10.33 9.40 -7.78
N ALA A 136 -10.22 9.52 -9.10
CA ALA A 136 -11.20 10.25 -9.92
C ALA A 136 -12.60 9.62 -9.87
N ALA A 137 -12.69 8.31 -9.63
CA ALA A 137 -13.95 7.59 -9.42
C ALA A 137 -14.53 7.75 -7.98
N GLY A 138 -13.89 8.57 -7.13
CA GLY A 138 -14.31 8.83 -5.76
C GLY A 138 -13.70 7.89 -4.72
N GLY A 139 -12.76 7.03 -5.12
CA GLY A 139 -11.98 6.22 -4.21
C GLY A 139 -10.96 7.05 -3.41
N THR A 140 -10.62 6.60 -2.20
CA THR A 140 -9.57 7.24 -1.41
C THR A 140 -8.22 6.61 -1.74
N THR A 141 -7.26 7.43 -2.19
CA THR A 141 -5.88 7.01 -2.46
C THR A 141 -4.89 7.68 -1.52
N VAL A 142 -3.82 6.96 -1.21
CA VAL A 142 -2.68 7.47 -0.44
C VAL A 142 -1.40 7.07 -1.14
N THR A 143 -0.61 8.02 -1.61
CA THR A 143 0.74 7.70 -2.13
C THR A 143 1.82 8.17 -1.16
N ALA A 144 3.04 7.64 -1.24
CA ALA A 144 4.17 8.21 -0.50
C ALA A 144 4.68 9.51 -1.14
N ALA A 145 4.47 9.66 -2.45
CA ALA A 145 4.95 10.78 -3.26
C ALA A 145 4.09 12.06 -3.12
N ASP A 146 2.84 11.98 -2.64
CA ASP A 146 1.99 13.18 -2.55
C ASP A 146 2.57 14.20 -1.56
N GLU A 147 2.96 15.38 -2.01
CA GLU A 147 3.42 16.47 -1.16
C GLU A 147 2.18 17.27 -0.72
N LYS A 148 1.73 17.08 0.54
CA LYS A 148 0.73 17.81 1.34
C LYS A 148 -0.60 17.08 1.63
N ALA A 149 -0.84 16.86 2.92
CA ALA A 149 -2.10 17.21 3.56
C ALA A 149 -1.82 18.38 4.52
#